data_AF-A0A7C3U7Z7-F1
#
_entry.id   AF-A0A7C3U7Z7-F1
#
_cell.length_a   1.000
_cell.length_b   1.000
_cell.length_c   1.000
_cell.angle_alpha   90.00
_cell.angle_beta   90.00
_cell.angle_gamma   90.00
#
_symmetry.space_group_name_H-M   'P 1'
#
loop_
_entity.id
_entity.type
_entity.pdbx_description
1 polymer ?
#
loop_
_entity_poly.entity_id
_entity_poly.type
_entity_poly.pdbx_seq_one_letter_code
_entity_poly.pdbx_strand_id
1 'polypeptide(L)'
;MPIIGIREISIILLSFSIVFAQSIEKSSNLLFDYETFSYTAKVKVLEKSENVQIGVSGDPWLLDFGQIYVGMGSRKYINVTANDRYKVMLKASGNISSFVRFEKNNFIVEKGNVAIPIYIEPKKPGFYDGEVKIVFKKVKYNFLNWLLKCV
;
A
#
# COMPACT_ATOMS: atom_id res chain seq x y z
N MET A 1 9.73 -26.37 -47.85
CA MET A 1 8.92 -26.73 -46.66
C MET A 1 9.05 -25.58 -45.67
N PRO A 2 7.99 -24.83 -45.33
CA PRO A 2 8.08 -23.78 -44.32
C PRO A 2 7.76 -24.36 -42.93
N ILE A 3 8.63 -24.08 -41.95
CA ILE A 3 8.37 -24.34 -40.53
C ILE A 3 7.71 -23.08 -39.98
N ILE A 4 6.42 -23.17 -39.68
CA ILE A 4 5.65 -22.10 -39.05
C ILE A 4 6.07 -22.04 -37.58
N GLY A 5 6.93 -21.07 -37.25
CA GLY A 5 7.28 -20.74 -35.88
C GLY A 5 6.08 -20.13 -35.17
N ILE A 6 5.47 -20.89 -34.27
CA ILE A 6 4.44 -20.42 -33.36
C ILE A 6 5.07 -19.35 -32.47
N ARG A 7 4.76 -18.08 -32.72
CA ARG A 7 5.11 -16.97 -31.83
C ARG A 7 4.31 -17.13 -30.54
N GLU A 8 5.02 -17.29 -29.43
CA GLU A 8 4.46 -17.31 -28.09
C GLU A 8 3.57 -16.08 -27.85
N ILE A 9 2.28 -16.31 -27.68
CA ILE A 9 1.34 -15.30 -27.20
C ILE A 9 1.45 -15.33 -25.66
N SER A 10 2.30 -14.48 -25.11
CA SER A 10 2.31 -14.21 -23.68
C SER A 10 1.04 -13.42 -23.32
N ILE A 11 0.02 -14.12 -22.84
CA ILE A 11 -1.19 -13.48 -22.28
C ILE A 11 -0.83 -12.98 -20.88
N ILE A 12 -0.60 -11.69 -20.74
CA ILE A 12 -0.48 -11.03 -19.43
C ILE A 12 -1.89 -10.88 -18.86
N LEU A 13 -2.33 -11.85 -18.06
CA LEU A 13 -3.53 -11.69 -17.23
C LEU A 13 -3.23 -10.72 -16.09
N LEU A 14 -3.58 -9.45 -16.26
CA LEU A 14 -3.66 -8.49 -15.15
C LEU A 14 -4.97 -8.75 -14.39
N SER A 15 -4.94 -9.64 -13.40
CA SER A 15 -6.02 -9.77 -12.44
C SER A 15 -6.01 -8.55 -11.50
N PHE A 16 -6.93 -7.61 -11.73
CA PHE A 16 -7.20 -6.54 -10.76
C PHE A 16 -8.15 -7.09 -9.69
N SER A 17 -7.62 -7.49 -8.54
CA SER A 17 -8.44 -7.76 -7.35
C SER A 17 -8.80 -6.44 -6.66
N ILE A 18 -10.10 -6.15 -6.56
CA ILE A 18 -10.59 -5.05 -5.72
C ILE A 18 -10.68 -5.57 -4.29
N VAL A 19 -9.80 -5.08 -3.42
CA VAL A 19 -9.78 -5.43 -1.99
C VAL A 19 -10.39 -4.29 -1.20
N PHE A 20 -11.45 -4.58 -0.46
CA PHE A 20 -12.10 -3.62 0.42
C PHE A 20 -11.29 -3.42 1.71
N ALA A 21 -11.33 -2.21 2.26
CA ALA A 21 -10.73 -1.93 3.55
C ALA A 21 -11.37 -2.78 4.65
N GLN A 22 -10.58 -3.17 5.64
CA GLN A 22 -11.06 -3.98 6.76
C GLN A 22 -11.95 -3.15 7.69
N SER A 23 -11.59 -1.89 7.92
CA SER A 23 -12.43 -0.93 8.62
C SER A 23 -12.35 0.46 8.00
N ILE A 24 -13.46 1.19 8.11
CA ILE A 24 -13.58 2.58 7.68
C ILE A 24 -14.10 3.37 8.87
N GLU A 25 -13.32 4.33 9.33
CA GLU A 25 -13.68 5.25 10.42
C GLU A 25 -13.86 6.65 9.85
N LYS A 26 -15.01 7.26 10.12
CA LYS A 26 -15.27 8.66 9.79
C LYS A 26 -15.28 9.49 11.06
N SER A 27 -14.55 10.60 11.05
CA SER A 27 -14.58 11.57 12.13
C SER A 27 -14.55 12.98 11.56
N SER A 28 -14.95 13.97 12.36
CA SER A 28 -14.88 15.35 11.92
C SER A 28 -14.58 16.28 13.09
N ASN A 29 -14.02 17.44 12.77
CA ASN A 29 -13.90 18.55 13.70
C ASN A 29 -14.48 19.82 13.05
N LEU A 30 -14.28 21.00 13.66
CA LEU A 30 -14.85 22.25 13.14
C LEU A 30 -14.40 22.58 11.71
N LEU A 31 -13.17 22.23 11.34
CA LEU A 31 -12.55 22.66 10.07
C LEU A 31 -12.38 21.52 9.05
N PHE A 32 -12.38 20.28 9.52
CA PHE A 32 -11.98 19.12 8.73
C PHE A 32 -12.90 17.93 8.91
N ASP A 33 -13.05 17.18 7.82
CA ASP A 33 -13.55 15.82 7.80
C ASP A 33 -12.39 14.85 7.59
N TYR A 34 -12.47 13.70 8.26
CA TYR A 34 -11.49 12.63 8.19
C TYR A 34 -12.16 11.32 7.82
N GLU A 35 -11.56 10.60 6.88
CA GLU A 35 -11.89 9.21 6.59
C GLU A 35 -10.62 8.37 6.74
N THR A 36 -10.67 7.37 7.62
CA THR A 36 -9.53 6.48 7.89
C THR A 36 -9.86 5.08 7.42
N PHE A 37 -9.05 4.55 6.51
CA PHE A 37 -9.13 3.19 6.02
C PHE A 37 -8.03 2.37 6.67
N SER A 38 -8.38 1.27 7.32
CA SER A 38 -7.41 0.38 7.96
C SER A 38 -7.29 -0.93 7.18
N TYR A 39 -6.06 -1.34 6.94
CA TYR A 39 -5.71 -2.60 6.27
C TYR A 39 -4.76 -3.39 7.14
N THR A 40 -5.08 -4.66 7.43
CA THR A 40 -4.13 -5.58 8.05
C THR A 40 -2.94 -5.77 7.11
N ALA A 41 -1.74 -5.64 7.66
CA ALA A 41 -0.49 -5.94 6.98
C ALA A 41 0.23 -7.05 7.73
N LYS A 42 0.73 -8.05 7.00
CA LYS A 42 1.47 -9.17 7.59
C LYS A 42 2.56 -9.67 6.67
N VAL A 43 3.60 -10.23 7.25
CA VAL A 43 4.71 -10.85 6.54
C VAL A 43 5.38 -11.89 7.42
N LYS A 44 5.78 -13.02 6.82
CA LYS A 44 6.65 -14.00 7.46
C LYS A 44 8.05 -13.87 6.87
N VAL A 45 9.03 -13.62 7.72
CA VAL A 45 10.42 -13.41 7.33
C VAL A 45 11.23 -14.66 7.70
N LEU A 46 11.80 -15.28 6.69
CA LEU A 46 12.63 -16.48 6.80
C LEU A 46 14.12 -16.14 6.75
N GLU A 47 14.95 -16.97 7.34
CA GLU A 47 16.40 -16.86 7.19
C GLU A 47 16.82 -17.19 5.75
N LYS A 48 17.79 -16.43 5.24
CA LYS A 48 18.32 -16.64 3.89
C LYS A 48 19.17 -17.91 3.89
N SER A 49 18.85 -18.88 3.03
CA SER A 49 19.80 -19.97 2.75
C SER A 49 20.74 -19.57 1.61
N GLU A 50 21.90 -20.22 1.52
CA GLU A 50 23.02 -19.82 0.64
C GLU A 50 22.71 -19.89 -0.87
N ASN A 51 21.54 -20.39 -1.26
CA ASN A 51 21.13 -20.53 -2.66
C ASN A 51 20.10 -19.46 -3.07
N VAL A 52 20.21 -18.95 -4.29
CA VAL A 52 19.34 -17.91 -4.89
C VAL A 52 17.86 -18.22 -4.64
N GLN A 53 17.14 -17.25 -4.06
CA GLN A 53 15.71 -17.39 -3.75
C GLN A 53 14.91 -16.22 -4.32
N ILE A 54 13.80 -16.58 -4.97
CA ILE A 54 12.81 -15.65 -5.51
C ILE A 54 11.57 -15.77 -4.64
N GLY A 55 11.21 -14.69 -3.95
CA GLY A 55 9.94 -14.60 -3.21
C GLY A 55 8.85 -14.03 -4.11
N VAL A 56 7.76 -14.77 -4.29
CA VAL A 56 6.57 -14.32 -5.02
C VAL A 56 5.40 -14.21 -4.04
N SER A 57 4.84 -13.02 -3.91
CA SER A 57 3.61 -12.80 -3.12
C SER A 57 2.40 -13.02 -4.02
N GLY A 58 1.74 -14.17 -3.89
CA GLY A 58 0.51 -14.51 -4.61
C GLY A 58 -0.78 -14.06 -3.92
N ASP A 59 -0.70 -13.46 -2.73
CA ASP A 59 -1.89 -13.20 -1.92
C ASP A 59 -2.76 -12.07 -2.48
N PRO A 60 -4.09 -12.28 -2.59
CA PRO A 60 -5.03 -11.26 -3.05
C PRO A 60 -5.21 -10.16 -2.00
N TRP A 61 -4.77 -10.36 -0.75
CA TRP A 61 -4.85 -9.38 0.30
C TRP A 61 -3.87 -8.23 0.07
N LEU A 62 -4.39 -7.00 0.10
CA LEU A 62 -3.69 -5.79 -0.36
C LEU A 62 -2.31 -5.59 0.29
N LEU A 63 -2.15 -5.96 1.58
CA LEU A 63 -0.92 -5.75 2.35
C LEU A 63 -0.41 -7.01 3.06
N ASP A 64 -0.78 -8.18 2.57
CA ASP A 64 -0.13 -9.45 2.92
C ASP A 64 1.08 -9.65 2.01
N PHE A 65 2.29 -9.53 2.54
CA PHE A 65 3.51 -9.70 1.76
C PHE A 65 3.97 -11.15 1.66
N GLY A 66 3.22 -12.09 2.24
CA GLY A 66 3.53 -13.52 2.20
C GLY A 66 4.81 -13.85 2.94
N GLN A 67 5.63 -14.71 2.33
CA GLN A 67 6.91 -15.14 2.88
C GLN A 67 8.05 -14.48 2.10
N ILE A 68 8.92 -13.78 2.82
CA ILE A 68 10.14 -13.16 2.26
C ILE A 68 11.35 -13.54 3.10
N TYR A 69 12.55 -13.35 2.58
CA TYR A 69 13.79 -13.63 3.30
C TYR A 69 14.40 -12.36 3.88
N VAL A 70 15.20 -12.52 4.93
CA VAL A 70 15.97 -11.40 5.52
C VAL A 70 16.77 -10.67 4.44
N GLY A 71 16.66 -9.34 4.42
CA GLY A 71 17.33 -8.47 3.44
C GLY A 71 16.69 -8.46 2.05
N MET A 72 15.59 -9.17 1.82
CA MET A 72 14.81 -9.03 0.60
C MET A 72 13.73 -7.95 0.76
N GLY A 73 13.69 -7.03 -0.20
CA GLY A 73 12.63 -6.04 -0.29
C GLY A 73 11.38 -6.61 -0.95
N SER A 74 10.21 -6.22 -0.49
CA SER A 74 8.94 -6.42 -1.19
C SER A 74 8.19 -5.11 -1.33
N ARG A 75 7.48 -4.94 -2.44
CA ARG A 75 6.75 -3.72 -2.78
C ARG A 75 5.32 -4.06 -3.15
N LYS A 76 4.37 -3.37 -2.54
CA LYS A 76 2.95 -3.36 -2.95
C LYS A 76 2.51 -1.94 -3.26
N TYR A 77 1.39 -1.81 -3.96
CA TYR A 77 0.83 -0.52 -4.35
C TYR A 77 -0.58 -0.37 -3.78
N ILE A 78 -0.86 0.78 -3.21
CA ILE A 78 -2.23 1.19 -2.90
C ILE A 78 -2.63 2.26 -3.91
N ASN A 79 -3.69 2.00 -4.65
CA ASN A 79 -4.30 2.99 -5.53
C ASN A 79 -5.33 3.79 -4.75
N VAL A 80 -5.09 5.08 -4.65
CA VAL A 80 -6.02 6.04 -4.06
C VAL A 80 -6.71 6.79 -5.18
N THR A 81 -8.04 6.69 -5.22
CA THR A 81 -8.89 7.46 -6.12
C THR A 81 -9.61 8.53 -5.33
N ALA A 82 -9.42 9.80 -5.71
CA ALA A 82 -10.08 10.92 -5.08
C ALA A 82 -10.93 11.69 -6.10
N ASN A 83 -12.17 12.00 -5.72
CA ASN A 83 -13.06 12.84 -6.52
C ASN A 83 -12.88 14.35 -6.24
N ASP A 84 -12.17 14.68 -5.18
CA ASP A 84 -11.96 16.03 -4.67
C ASP A 84 -10.54 16.14 -4.06
N ARG A 85 -10.18 17.31 -3.55
CA ARG A 85 -8.90 17.56 -2.92
C ARG A 85 -8.84 17.01 -1.49
N TYR A 86 -7.92 16.09 -1.24
CA TYR A 86 -7.66 15.52 0.08
C TYR A 86 -6.17 15.61 0.43
N LYS A 87 -5.88 15.75 1.71
CA LYS A 87 -4.57 15.43 2.25
C LYS A 87 -4.58 13.98 2.72
N VAL A 88 -3.64 13.18 2.22
CA VAL A 88 -3.52 11.75 2.48
C VAL A 88 -2.29 11.51 3.35
N MET A 89 -2.49 10.83 4.47
CA MET A 89 -1.44 10.45 5.41
C MET A 89 -1.50 8.94 5.66
N LEU A 90 -0.35 8.28 5.60
CA LEU A 90 -0.19 6.86 5.83
C LEU A 90 0.53 6.64 7.16
N LYS A 91 0.03 5.68 7.93
CA LYS A 91 0.62 5.27 9.21
C LYS A 91 0.67 3.75 9.27
N ALA A 92 1.78 3.21 9.74
CA ALA A 92 1.89 1.80 10.09
C ALA A 92 1.92 1.66 11.62
N SER A 93 1.24 0.64 12.15
CA SER A 93 1.26 0.24 13.56
C SER A 93 1.50 -1.26 13.68
N GLY A 94 1.83 -1.74 14.89
CA GLY A 94 2.23 -3.13 15.12
C GLY A 94 3.74 -3.34 14.97
N ASN A 95 4.20 -4.59 15.07
CA ASN A 95 5.63 -4.91 14.98
C ASN A 95 6.16 -4.72 13.53
N ILE A 96 5.28 -4.78 12.52
CA ILE A 96 5.60 -4.58 11.10
C ILE A 96 6.03 -3.13 10.79
N SER A 97 5.59 -2.17 11.62
CA SER A 97 5.87 -0.73 11.44
C SER A 97 7.36 -0.38 11.41
N SER A 98 8.21 -1.23 12.00
CA SER A 98 9.66 -1.02 12.08
C SER A 98 10.36 -1.06 10.72
N PHE A 99 9.78 -1.73 9.72
CA PHE A 99 10.36 -1.87 8.38
C PHE A 99 9.39 -1.55 7.24
N VAL A 100 8.14 -1.19 7.53
CA VAL A 100 7.25 -0.59 6.53
C VAL A 100 7.72 0.83 6.21
N ARG A 101 7.87 1.11 4.91
CA ARG A 101 8.21 2.43 4.38
C ARG A 101 7.20 2.84 3.31
N PHE A 102 6.82 4.11 3.34
CA PHE A 102 5.93 4.72 2.36
C PHE A 102 6.76 5.63 1.46
N GLU A 103 6.65 5.48 0.14
CA GLU A 103 7.36 6.37 -0.80
C GLU A 103 6.87 7.82 -0.68
N LYS A 104 5.55 7.94 -0.50
CA LYS A 104 4.85 9.20 -0.33
C LYS A 104 4.04 9.10 0.96
N ASN A 105 4.24 10.06 1.84
CA ASN A 105 3.44 10.23 3.04
C ASN A 105 3.10 11.70 3.21
N ASN A 106 1.95 11.98 3.83
CA ASN A 106 1.50 13.32 4.17
C ASN A 106 1.45 14.29 2.96
N PHE A 107 0.79 13.86 1.88
CA PHE A 107 0.76 14.59 0.61
C PHE A 107 -0.67 14.94 0.19
N ILE A 108 -0.81 15.88 -0.74
CA ILE A 108 -2.11 16.30 -1.25
C ILE A 108 -2.41 15.52 -2.53
N VAL A 109 -3.58 14.89 -2.56
CA VAL A 109 -4.17 14.27 -3.74
C VAL A 109 -5.24 15.21 -4.25
N GLU A 110 -5.04 15.73 -5.45
CA GLU A 110 -6.08 16.40 -6.22
C GLU A 110 -7.04 15.36 -6.83
N LYS A 111 -8.05 15.79 -7.58
CA LYS A 111 -8.94 14.86 -8.28
C LYS A 111 -8.16 13.92 -9.21
N GLY A 112 -8.30 12.61 -9.02
CA GLY A 112 -7.65 11.59 -9.86
C GLY A 112 -7.22 10.33 -9.11
N ASN A 113 -6.31 9.59 -9.73
CA ASN A 113 -5.76 8.34 -9.21
C ASN A 113 -4.29 8.51 -8.89
N VAL A 114 -3.88 8.13 -7.68
CA VAL A 114 -2.49 8.11 -7.26
C VAL A 114 -2.14 6.73 -6.73
N ALA A 115 -1.14 6.10 -7.34
CA ALA A 115 -0.54 4.88 -6.82
C ALA A 115 0.50 5.24 -5.75
N ILE A 116 0.40 4.61 -4.58
CA ILE A 116 1.27 4.80 -3.43
C ILE A 116 2.05 3.51 -3.21
N PRO A 117 3.34 3.49 -3.51
CA PRO A 117 4.18 2.33 -3.27
C PRO A 117 4.49 2.20 -1.77
N ILE A 118 4.31 0.97 -1.26
CA ILE A 118 4.61 0.57 0.11
C ILE A 118 5.68 -0.50 0.06
N TYR A 119 6.75 -0.28 0.82
CA TYR A 119 7.93 -1.13 0.85
C TYR A 119 8.07 -1.78 2.21
N ILE A 120 8.56 -3.02 2.20
CA ILE A 120 9.10 -3.67 3.38
C ILE A 120 10.49 -4.22 3.08
N GLU A 121 11.39 -4.10 4.04
CA GLU A 121 12.73 -4.70 3.99
C GLU A 121 13.15 -5.13 5.39
N PRO A 122 12.76 -6.35 5.82
CA PRO A 122 13.02 -6.81 7.17
C PRO A 122 14.47 -7.26 7.34
N LYS A 123 15.02 -6.98 8.53
CA LYS A 123 16.41 -7.30 8.90
C LYS A 123 16.55 -8.52 9.82
N LYS A 124 15.44 -9.04 10.34
CA LYS A 124 15.42 -10.16 11.28
C LYS A 124 14.33 -11.15 10.89
N PRO A 125 14.58 -12.46 11.01
CA PRO A 125 13.55 -13.47 10.79
C PRO A 125 12.45 -13.34 11.84
N GLY A 126 11.25 -13.78 11.51
CA GLY A 126 10.10 -13.71 12.41
C GLY A 126 8.78 -13.53 11.67
N PHE A 127 7.69 -13.62 12.44
CA PHE A 127 6.37 -13.23 11.95
C PHE A 127 6.09 -11.80 12.39
N TYR A 128 5.62 -11.00 11.44
CA TYR A 128 5.27 -9.61 11.70
C TYR A 128 3.90 -9.30 11.15
N ASP A 129 3.15 -8.54 11.94
CA ASP A 129 1.78 -8.17 11.78
C ASP A 129 1.53 -6.75 12.28
N GLY A 130 0.43 -6.19 11.79
CA GLY A 130 0.01 -4.87 12.17
C GLY A 130 -1.02 -4.30 11.22
N GLU A 131 -1.13 -2.98 11.25
CA GLU A 131 -2.11 -2.26 10.45
C GLU A 131 -1.43 -1.13 9.69
N VAL A 132 -1.85 -0.92 8.45
CA VAL A 132 -1.57 0.29 7.70
C VAL A 132 -2.87 1.08 7.61
N LYS A 133 -2.84 2.28 8.16
CA LYS A 133 -3.95 3.24 8.14
C LYS A 133 -3.70 4.31 7.11
N ILE A 134 -4.70 4.56 6.28
CA ILE A 134 -4.71 5.65 5.30
C ILE A 134 -5.74 6.66 5.76
N VAL A 135 -5.27 7.83 6.17
CA VAL A 135 -6.08 8.92 6.68
C VAL A 135 -6.25 9.96 5.59
N PHE A 136 -7.48 10.12 5.12
CA PHE A 136 -7.91 11.19 4.24
C PHE A 136 -8.42 12.35 5.08
N LYS A 137 -7.92 13.55 4.80
CA LYS A 137 -8.32 14.78 5.46
C LYS A 137 -8.81 15.77 4.42
N LYS A 138 -10.03 16.27 4.60
CA LYS A 138 -10.67 17.26 3.73
C LYS A 138 -11.08 18.48 4.55
N VAL A 139 -11.00 19.67 3.97
CA VAL A 139 -11.60 20.85 4.59
C VAL A 139 -13.10 20.88 4.37
N LYS A 140 -13.87 21.28 5.38
CA LYS A 140 -15.32 21.46 5.28
C LYS A 140 -15.69 22.64 4.40
N TYR A 141 -14.85 23.67 4.38
CA TYR A 141 -15.11 24.93 3.70
C TYR A 141 -14.07 25.19 2.61
N ASN A 142 -14.52 25.36 1.36
CA ASN A 142 -13.65 25.51 0.20
C ASN A 142 -12.69 26.71 0.31
N PHE A 143 -13.08 27.80 0.97
CA PHE A 143 -12.22 28.96 1.16
C PHE A 143 -11.02 28.66 2.08
N LEU A 144 -11.05 27.57 2.85
CA LEU A 144 -9.97 27.12 3.72
C LEU A 144 -9.05 26.09 3.06
N ASN A 145 -9.16 25.84 1.76
CA ASN A 145 -8.33 24.86 1.04
C ASN A 145 -6.82 25.05 1.25
N TRP A 146 -6.36 26.28 1.48
CA TRP A 146 -4.96 26.57 1.77
C TRP A 146 -4.46 25.89 3.05
N LEU A 147 -5.34 25.67 4.03
CA LEU A 147 -5.01 25.14 5.37
C LEU A 147 -4.55 23.68 5.32
N LEU A 148 -4.95 22.93 4.28
CA LEU A 148 -4.44 21.58 4.03
C LEU A 148 -2.91 21.56 3.84
N LYS A 149 -2.32 22.62 3.25
CA LYS A 149 -0.86 22.69 3.08
C LYS A 149 -0.13 22.90 4.40
N CYS A 150 -0.74 23.63 5.33
CA CYS A 150 -0.12 24.00 6.60
C CYS A 150 -0.21 22.93 7.69
N VAL A 151 -1.21 22.03 7.61
CA VAL A 151 -1.53 21.08 8.69
C VAL A 151 -1.60 19.67 8.18
#